data_AF-X8EDG2-F1
#
_entry.id   AF-X8EDG2-F1
#
_cell.length_a   1.000
_cell.length_b   1.000
_cell.length_c   1.000
_cell.angle_alpha   90.00
_cell.angle_beta   90.00
_cell.angle_gamma   90.00
#
_symmetry.space_group_name_H-M   'P 1'
#
loop_
_entity.id
_entity.type
_entity.pdbx_description
1 polymer ?
#
loop_
_entity_poly.entity_id
_entity_poly.type
_entity_poly.pdbx_seq_one_letter_code
_entity_poly.pdbx_strand_id
1 'polypeptide(L)'
;MALTLAALVVVAALSTYLTAPRPGGLMDPASTGRHGAHALVALLREHGVEVVVAGRVADVERAARPDTLLLFAQSQHLADDALLRRLANVPVDLLLVEPTSRARAALTPGLRIGGVSTLDHKPNCAMREANRAGSVQFGPSNTYTAEQPLTSCYDGCWCATVTAPAPSRSWETPRS
;
A
#
# COMPACT_ATOMS: atom_id res chain seq x y z
N MET A 1 11.41 30.24 40.76
CA MET A 1 12.26 29.09 40.36
C MET A 1 11.52 27.76 40.36
N ALA A 2 10.81 27.36 41.43
CA ALA A 2 10.06 26.09 41.44
C ALA A 2 8.91 26.05 40.40
N LEU A 3 8.13 27.13 40.29
CA LEU A 3 7.03 27.25 39.30
C LEU A 3 7.51 27.18 37.85
N THR A 4 8.62 27.86 37.53
CA THR A 4 9.25 27.82 36.20
C THR A 4 9.76 26.40 35.88
N LEU A 5 10.32 25.70 36.87
CA LEU A 5 10.79 24.32 36.69
C LEU A 5 9.61 23.36 36.47
N ALA A 6 8.52 23.51 37.24
CA ALA A 6 7.31 22.72 37.09
C ALA A 6 6.66 22.93 35.71
N ALA A 7 6.56 24.19 35.25
CA ALA A 7 6.03 24.51 33.93
C ALA A 7 6.88 23.86 32.81
N LEU A 8 8.20 23.92 32.91
CA LEU A 8 9.10 23.25 31.95
C LEU A 8 8.93 21.73 31.95
N VAL A 9 8.78 21.09 33.11
CA VAL A 9 8.54 19.64 33.20
C VAL A 9 7.20 19.27 32.55
N VAL A 10 6.16 20.06 32.77
CA VAL A 10 4.84 19.82 32.15
C VAL A 10 4.91 19.97 30.63
N VAL A 11 5.52 21.05 30.14
CA VAL A 11 5.67 21.27 28.69
C VAL A 11 6.51 20.14 28.08
N ALA A 12 7.63 19.76 28.71
CA ALA A 12 8.48 18.66 28.25
C ALA A 12 7.71 17.33 28.22
N ALA A 13 7.00 16.97 29.29
CA ALA A 13 6.21 15.75 29.37
C ALA A 13 5.10 15.72 28.31
N LEU A 14 4.40 16.85 28.12
CA LEU A 14 3.35 16.98 27.10
C LEU A 14 3.93 16.86 25.69
N SER A 15 5.06 17.52 25.45
CA SER A 15 5.78 17.47 24.18
C SER A 15 6.21 16.04 23.88
N THR A 16 6.83 15.35 24.84
CA THR A 16 7.25 13.94 24.73
C THR A 16 6.06 13.02 24.49
N TYR A 17 4.94 13.22 25.19
CA TYR A 17 3.74 12.41 24.99
C TYR A 17 3.13 12.61 23.59
N LEU A 18 3.12 13.84 23.09
CA LEU A 18 2.58 14.17 21.76
C LEU A 18 3.51 13.76 20.61
N THR A 19 4.82 13.76 20.83
CA THR A 19 5.81 13.37 19.82
C THR A 19 6.28 11.92 19.92
N ALA A 20 5.91 11.20 20.98
CA ALA A 20 6.22 9.78 21.10
C ALA A 20 5.61 9.02 19.90
N PRO A 21 6.43 8.30 19.10
CA PRO A 21 5.92 7.46 18.04
C PRO A 21 4.96 6.45 18.63
N ARG A 22 3.73 6.36 18.09
CA ARG A 22 2.84 5.27 18.42
C ARG A 22 3.40 4.01 17.76
N PRO A 23 3.82 3.00 18.54
CA PRO A 23 4.35 1.79 17.97
C PRO A 23 3.22 1.02 17.27
N GLY A 24 3.58 0.33 16.19
CA GLY A 24 2.67 -0.54 15.46
C GLY A 24 3.41 -1.23 14.31
N GLY A 25 2.72 -2.18 13.67
CA GLY A 25 3.30 -3.00 12.61
C GLY A 25 3.52 -2.27 11.28
N LEU A 26 4.07 -2.98 10.31
CA LEU A 26 4.21 -2.50 8.93
C LEU A 26 2.83 -2.11 8.36
N MET A 27 2.70 -0.88 7.86
CA MET A 27 1.47 -0.27 7.36
C MET A 27 0.31 -0.22 8.36
N ASP A 28 0.59 -0.20 9.67
CA ASP A 28 -0.44 -0.01 10.69
C ASP A 28 -1.01 1.43 10.62
N PRO A 29 -2.33 1.63 10.40
CA PRO A 29 -2.95 2.94 10.25
C PRO A 29 -2.96 3.78 11.55
N ALA A 30 -2.72 3.17 12.72
CA ALA A 30 -2.60 3.87 13.99
C ALA A 30 -1.14 4.20 14.35
N SER A 31 -0.18 3.61 13.65
CA SER A 31 1.26 3.78 13.90
C SER A 31 1.80 5.03 13.23
N THR A 32 2.46 5.88 14.02
CA THR A 32 3.19 7.07 13.53
C THR A 32 4.69 6.80 13.36
N GLY A 33 5.12 5.55 13.52
CA GLY A 33 6.49 5.13 13.25
C GLY A 33 6.81 5.09 11.75
N ARG A 34 8.10 4.95 11.40
CA ARG A 34 8.57 4.92 10.00
C ARG A 34 7.93 3.83 9.12
N HIS A 35 7.50 2.74 9.74
CA HIS A 35 6.83 1.64 9.04
C HIS A 35 5.31 1.72 9.12
N GLY A 36 4.74 2.71 9.81
CA GLY A 36 3.30 2.88 9.96
C GLY A 36 2.64 3.58 8.77
N ALA A 37 1.32 3.51 8.69
CA ALA A 37 0.52 4.12 7.63
C ALA A 37 -0.27 5.36 8.09
N HIS A 38 -0.12 5.82 9.35
CA HIS A 38 -0.96 6.88 9.89
C HIS A 38 -0.95 8.17 9.05
N ALA A 39 0.24 8.64 8.68
CA ALA A 39 0.38 9.84 7.86
C ALA A 39 -0.25 9.67 6.47
N LEU A 40 -0.06 8.51 5.85
CA LEU A 40 -0.66 8.19 4.55
C LEU A 40 -2.19 8.18 4.64
N VAL A 41 -2.76 7.52 5.66
CA VAL A 41 -4.21 7.47 5.88
C VAL A 41 -4.78 8.87 6.14
N ALA A 42 -4.08 9.69 6.92
CA ALA A 42 -4.50 11.07 7.18
C ALA A 42 -4.51 11.91 5.90
N LEU A 43 -3.44 11.84 5.10
CA LEU A 43 -3.33 12.57 3.84
C LEU A 43 -4.39 12.14 2.82
N LEU A 44 -4.62 10.83 2.67
CA LEU A 44 -5.65 10.31 1.79
C LEU A 44 -7.04 10.85 2.16
N ARG A 45 -7.37 10.85 3.46
CA ARG A 45 -8.65 11.40 3.95
C ARG A 45 -8.76 12.90 3.72
N GLU A 46 -7.68 13.65 3.93
CA GLU A 46 -7.65 15.09 3.67
C GLU A 46 -7.89 15.41 2.19
N HIS A 47 -7.44 14.54 1.29
CA HIS A 47 -7.67 14.65 -0.16
C HIS A 47 -9.00 14.01 -0.61
N GLY A 48 -9.91 13.69 0.32
CA GLY A 48 -11.25 13.19 0.03
C GLY A 48 -11.32 11.70 -0.31
N VAL A 49 -10.26 10.92 -0.07
CA VAL A 49 -10.28 9.47 -0.24
C VAL A 49 -10.86 8.80 1.01
N GLU A 50 -11.91 8.00 0.83
CA GLU A 50 -12.47 7.19 1.90
C GLU A 50 -11.51 6.03 2.23
N VAL A 51 -10.99 6.00 3.45
CA VAL A 51 -10.09 4.94 3.92
C VAL A 51 -10.76 4.11 5.00
N VAL A 52 -11.14 2.87 4.63
CA VAL A 52 -11.73 1.87 5.52
C VAL A 52 -10.64 0.92 6.02
N VAL A 53 -10.45 0.86 7.34
CA VAL A 53 -9.51 -0.08 7.96
C VAL A 53 -10.22 -1.41 8.22
N ALA A 54 -9.86 -2.44 7.45
CA ALA A 54 -10.42 -3.79 7.59
C ALA A 54 -9.51 -4.69 8.44
N GLY A 55 -10.01 -5.14 9.60
CA GLY A 55 -9.29 -6.07 10.46
C GLY A 55 -9.57 -7.55 10.15
N ARG A 56 -10.58 -7.84 9.33
CA ARG A 56 -11.00 -9.21 8.96
C ARG A 56 -11.43 -9.24 7.49
N VAL A 57 -11.36 -10.42 6.87
CA VAL A 57 -11.82 -10.63 5.48
C VAL A 57 -13.29 -10.24 5.29
N ALA A 58 -14.15 -10.50 6.28
CA ALA A 58 -15.56 -10.10 6.22
C ALA A 58 -15.77 -8.57 6.22
N ASP A 59 -14.83 -7.80 6.78
CA ASP A 59 -14.88 -6.33 6.72
C ASP A 59 -14.54 -5.85 5.29
N VAL A 60 -13.58 -6.51 4.63
CA VAL A 60 -13.22 -6.25 3.23
C VAL A 60 -14.40 -6.54 2.32
N GLU A 61 -15.02 -7.70 2.43
CA GLU A 61 -16.18 -8.08 1.59
C GLU A 61 -17.35 -7.12 1.74
N ARG A 62 -17.56 -6.55 2.94
CA ARG A 62 -18.61 -5.54 3.16
C ARG A 62 -18.27 -4.17 2.57
N ALA A 63 -16.99 -3.81 2.55
CA ALA A 63 -16.52 -2.53 2.03
C ALA A 63 -16.26 -2.56 0.51
N ALA A 64 -16.13 -3.76 -0.07
CA ALA A 64 -15.77 -3.97 -1.46
C ALA A 64 -16.79 -3.35 -2.44
N ARG A 65 -16.29 -2.46 -3.29
CA ARG A 65 -16.99 -1.92 -4.45
C ARG A 65 -16.08 -2.00 -5.68
N PRO A 66 -16.62 -2.00 -6.91
CA PRO A 66 -15.83 -2.12 -8.13
C PRO A 66 -14.73 -1.05 -8.31
N ASP A 67 -14.81 0.06 -7.61
CA ASP A 67 -13.88 1.20 -7.62
C ASP A 67 -12.98 1.26 -6.37
N THR A 68 -12.99 0.21 -5.54
CA THR A 68 -12.19 0.16 -4.30
C THR A 68 -10.83 -0.49 -4.55
N LEU A 69 -9.78 0.11 -3.98
CA LEU A 69 -8.45 -0.48 -3.90
C LEU A 69 -8.25 -1.15 -2.54
N LEU A 70 -8.01 -2.46 -2.53
CA LEU A 70 -7.60 -3.22 -1.36
C LEU A 70 -6.07 -3.24 -1.25
N LEU A 71 -5.54 -2.55 -0.23
CA LEU A 71 -4.12 -2.62 0.12
C LEU A 71 -3.88 -3.72 1.16
N PHE A 72 -3.00 -4.67 0.85
CA PHE A 72 -2.66 -5.77 1.75
C PHE A 72 -1.14 -5.85 1.97
N ALA A 73 -0.69 -5.43 3.16
CA ALA A 73 0.74 -5.28 3.50
C ALA A 73 1.24 -6.24 4.59
N GLN A 74 0.35 -6.89 5.33
CA GLN A 74 0.72 -7.81 6.41
C GLN A 74 0.31 -9.25 6.09
N SER A 75 0.75 -9.74 4.92
CA SER A 75 0.36 -11.05 4.42
C SER A 75 0.78 -12.22 5.31
N GLN A 76 1.78 -12.03 6.19
CA GLN A 76 2.21 -13.00 7.19
C GLN A 76 1.14 -13.32 8.24
N HIS A 77 0.19 -12.42 8.49
CA HIS A 77 -0.85 -12.63 9.51
C HIS A 77 -2.07 -13.40 8.97
N LEU A 78 -2.18 -13.56 7.65
CA LEU A 78 -3.26 -14.33 7.03
C LEU A 78 -2.72 -15.62 6.42
N ALA A 79 -2.61 -16.65 7.27
CA ALA A 79 -2.06 -17.95 6.86
C ALA A 79 -3.11 -18.90 6.25
N ASP A 80 -4.40 -18.61 6.40
CA ASP A 80 -5.51 -19.48 5.99
C ASP A 80 -5.83 -19.35 4.49
N ASP A 81 -5.66 -20.45 3.74
CA ASP A 81 -5.92 -20.52 2.30
C ASP A 81 -7.40 -20.33 1.92
N ALA A 82 -8.34 -20.67 2.80
CA ALA A 82 -9.75 -20.41 2.55
C ALA A 82 -10.05 -18.90 2.61
N LEU A 83 -9.43 -18.19 3.54
CA LEU A 83 -9.55 -16.73 3.64
C LEU A 83 -8.87 -16.01 2.48
N LEU A 84 -7.69 -16.48 2.05
CA LEU A 84 -7.01 -15.94 0.86
C LEU A 84 -7.84 -16.14 -0.42
N ARG A 85 -8.44 -17.32 -0.61
CA ARG A 85 -9.34 -17.56 -1.76
C ARG A 85 -10.58 -16.68 -1.74
N ARG A 86 -11.14 -16.38 -0.56
CA ARG A 86 -12.25 -15.44 -0.44
C ARG A 86 -11.84 -14.04 -0.90
N LEU A 87 -10.69 -13.54 -0.44
CA LEU A 87 -10.14 -12.26 -0.88
C LEU A 87 -9.90 -12.22 -2.40
N ALA A 88 -9.39 -13.32 -2.98
CA ALA A 88 -9.17 -13.42 -4.43
C ALA A 88 -10.45 -13.28 -5.26
N ASN A 89 -11.62 -13.59 -4.68
CA ASN A 89 -12.92 -13.51 -5.36
C ASN A 89 -13.64 -12.17 -5.13
N VAL A 90 -13.05 -11.24 -4.36
CA VAL A 90 -13.64 -9.92 -4.13
C VAL A 90 -13.41 -9.05 -5.37
N PRO A 91 -14.44 -8.38 -5.92
CA PRO A 91 -14.31 -7.56 -7.13
C PRO A 91 -13.74 -6.18 -6.80
N VAL A 92 -12.45 -6.13 -6.45
CA VAL A 92 -11.70 -4.91 -6.09
C VAL A 92 -10.33 -4.92 -6.75
N ASP A 93 -9.75 -3.74 -6.96
CA ASP A 93 -8.34 -3.65 -7.34
C ASP A 93 -7.47 -4.05 -6.13
N LEU A 94 -6.42 -4.84 -6.36
CA LEU A 94 -5.58 -5.36 -5.29
C LEU A 94 -4.15 -4.81 -5.36
N LEU A 95 -3.70 -4.20 -4.27
CA LEU A 95 -2.31 -3.76 -4.08
C LEU A 95 -1.65 -4.59 -2.97
N LEU A 96 -0.70 -5.44 -3.37
CA LEU A 96 0.09 -6.27 -2.46
C LEU A 96 1.42 -5.61 -2.14
N VAL A 97 1.72 -5.44 -0.85
CA VAL A 97 3.03 -4.95 -0.38
C VAL A 97 3.75 -6.12 0.29
N GLU A 98 4.91 -6.49 -0.25
CA GLU A 98 5.72 -7.65 0.19
C GLU A 98 4.88 -8.91 0.51
N PRO A 99 4.13 -9.45 -0.47
CA PRO A 99 3.34 -10.65 -0.22
C PRO A 99 4.23 -11.87 0.05
N THR A 100 3.85 -12.68 1.04
CA THR A 100 4.41 -14.03 1.20
C THR A 100 4.16 -14.86 -0.05
N SER A 101 5.01 -15.87 -0.30
CA SER A 101 4.86 -16.78 -1.45
C SER A 101 3.47 -17.39 -1.57
N ARG A 102 2.83 -17.70 -0.44
CA ARG A 102 1.46 -18.24 -0.38
C ARG A 102 0.42 -17.19 -0.79
N ALA A 103 0.48 -15.99 -0.21
CA ALA A 103 -0.46 -14.91 -0.55
C ALA A 103 -0.34 -14.51 -2.02
N ARG A 104 0.88 -14.43 -2.56
CA ARG A 104 1.10 -14.20 -4.00
C ARG A 104 0.49 -15.32 -4.86
N ALA A 105 0.75 -16.58 -4.52
CA ALA A 105 0.23 -17.71 -5.29
C ALA A 105 -1.32 -17.74 -5.31
N ALA A 106 -1.96 -17.36 -4.21
CA ALA A 106 -3.42 -17.36 -4.10
C ALA A 106 -4.08 -16.12 -4.74
N LEU A 107 -3.50 -14.94 -4.54
CA LEU A 107 -4.11 -13.66 -4.93
C LEU A 107 -3.67 -13.18 -6.31
N THR A 108 -2.46 -13.54 -6.75
CA THR A 108 -1.87 -13.09 -8.01
C THR A 108 -1.09 -14.24 -8.70
N PRO A 109 -1.78 -15.32 -9.11
CA PRO A 109 -1.12 -16.52 -9.66
C PRO A 109 -0.29 -16.25 -10.92
N GLY A 110 -0.58 -15.17 -11.66
CA GLY A 110 0.17 -14.75 -12.84
C GLY A 110 1.48 -13.99 -12.57
N LEU A 111 1.70 -13.53 -11.33
CA LEU A 111 2.94 -12.82 -10.95
C LEU A 111 4.02 -13.80 -10.54
N ARG A 112 5.20 -13.70 -11.15
CA ARG A 112 6.42 -14.43 -10.79
C ARG A 112 7.46 -13.49 -10.22
N ILE A 113 8.40 -14.04 -9.45
CA ILE A 113 9.56 -13.29 -8.95
C ILE A 113 10.61 -13.26 -10.07
N GLY A 114 11.02 -12.08 -10.49
CA GLY A 114 11.99 -11.86 -11.57
C GLY A 114 13.45 -11.94 -11.11
N GLY A 115 13.74 -11.57 -9.87
CA GLY A 115 15.09 -11.58 -9.30
C GLY A 115 15.26 -10.58 -8.15
N VAL A 116 16.51 -10.36 -7.75
CA VAL A 116 16.89 -9.34 -6.76
C VAL A 116 17.22 -8.05 -7.48
N SER A 117 16.70 -6.95 -6.96
CA SER A 117 16.80 -5.62 -7.55
C SER A 117 18.17 -4.95 -7.29
N THR A 118 18.57 -3.99 -8.15
CA THR A 118 19.75 -3.13 -7.94
C THR A 118 19.50 -2.10 -6.83
N LEU A 119 20.53 -1.38 -6.34
CA LEU A 119 20.33 -0.41 -5.25
C LEU A 119 19.60 0.87 -5.68
N ASP A 120 19.69 1.25 -6.95
CA ASP A 120 19.12 2.48 -7.49
C ASP A 120 18.12 2.15 -8.59
N HIS A 121 16.85 2.52 -8.37
CA HIS A 121 15.76 2.24 -9.30
C HIS A 121 15.23 3.51 -9.93
N LYS A 122 15.26 3.55 -11.26
CA LYS A 122 14.60 4.59 -12.05
C LYS A 122 13.16 4.16 -12.37
N PRO A 123 12.21 5.10 -12.47
CA PRO A 123 10.79 4.78 -12.64
C PRO A 123 10.51 3.92 -13.89
N ASN A 124 11.26 4.10 -14.99
CA ASN A 124 11.24 3.25 -16.19
C ASN A 124 9.83 2.91 -16.72
N CYS A 125 8.86 3.80 -16.53
CA CYS A 125 7.46 3.60 -16.92
C CYS A 125 6.78 4.93 -17.28
N ALA A 126 5.61 4.88 -17.92
CA ALA A 126 4.88 6.07 -18.37
C ALA A 126 4.07 6.78 -17.26
N MET A 127 4.04 6.25 -16.04
CA MET A 127 3.28 6.86 -14.94
C MET A 127 3.90 8.19 -14.51
N ARG A 128 3.10 9.25 -14.56
CA ARG A 128 3.56 10.60 -14.23
C ARG A 128 4.02 10.69 -12.78
N GLU A 129 3.33 9.98 -11.89
CA GLU A 129 3.57 9.95 -10.45
C GLU A 129 4.93 9.31 -10.15
N ALA A 130 5.24 8.17 -10.76
CA ALA A 130 6.54 7.51 -10.64
C ALA A 130 7.67 8.39 -11.20
N ASN A 131 7.45 9.05 -12.34
CA ASN A 131 8.43 9.97 -12.91
C ASN A 131 8.65 11.22 -12.03
N ARG A 132 7.62 11.72 -11.35
CA ARG A 132 7.73 12.83 -10.38
C ARG A 132 8.45 12.43 -9.11
N ALA A 133 8.25 11.20 -8.63
CA ALA A 133 8.96 10.66 -7.47
C ALA A 133 10.46 10.48 -7.76
N GLY A 134 10.84 10.27 -9.02
CA GLY A 134 12.24 10.13 -9.43
C GLY A 134 12.83 8.80 -9.00
N SER A 135 14.16 8.75 -8.86
CA SER A 135 14.87 7.53 -8.44
C SER A 135 14.60 7.19 -6.98
N VAL A 136 14.44 5.90 -6.68
CA VAL A 136 14.18 5.38 -5.33
C VAL A 136 15.16 4.26 -5.00
N GLN A 137 15.63 4.21 -3.75
CA GLN A 137 16.46 3.12 -3.24
C GLN A 137 15.62 2.20 -2.36
N PHE A 138 15.16 1.08 -2.91
CA PHE A 138 14.35 0.10 -2.18
C PHE A 138 15.18 -0.87 -1.31
N GLY A 139 16.51 -0.85 -1.44
CA GLY A 139 17.38 -1.86 -0.83
C GLY A 139 17.18 -3.24 -1.49
N PRO A 140 17.53 -4.35 -0.82
CA PRO A 140 17.26 -5.70 -1.32
C PRO A 140 15.75 -5.92 -1.42
N SER A 141 15.20 -5.87 -2.64
CA SER A 141 13.78 -6.05 -2.89
C SER A 141 13.53 -7.08 -3.99
N ASN A 142 12.38 -7.75 -3.92
CA ASN A 142 11.95 -8.67 -4.95
C ASN A 142 11.41 -7.88 -6.13
N THR A 143 11.86 -8.23 -7.34
CA THR A 143 11.21 -7.77 -8.56
C THR A 143 10.14 -8.76 -9.00
N TYR A 144 9.11 -8.25 -9.67
CA TYR A 144 7.99 -9.04 -10.16
C TYR A 144 7.83 -8.92 -11.67
N THR A 145 7.51 -10.05 -12.29
CA THR A 145 7.19 -10.15 -13.71
C THR A 145 5.87 -10.89 -13.88
N ALA A 146 5.16 -10.64 -14.97
CA ALA A 146 3.96 -11.40 -15.32
C ALA A 146 4.02 -11.80 -16.80
N GLU A 147 3.34 -12.89 -17.14
CA GLU A 147 3.12 -13.28 -18.54
C GLU A 147 1.98 -12.47 -19.20
N GLN A 148 1.22 -11.73 -18.39
CA GLN A 148 0.09 -10.88 -18.79
C GLN A 148 0.54 -9.41 -18.87
N PRO A 149 -0.23 -8.53 -19.55
CA PRO A 149 0.05 -7.09 -19.56
C PRO A 149 0.12 -6.54 -18.13
N LEU A 150 1.29 -6.04 -17.76
CA LEU A 150 1.61 -5.56 -16.42
C LEU A 150 2.18 -4.15 -16.52
N THR A 151 1.65 -3.23 -15.72
CA THR A 151 2.34 -1.95 -15.50
C THR A 151 3.38 -2.16 -14.42
N SER A 152 4.65 -2.15 -14.84
CA SER A 152 5.82 -2.28 -13.99
C SER A 152 6.61 -0.98 -14.03
N CYS A 153 6.98 -0.47 -12.85
CA CYS A 153 7.91 0.64 -12.69
C CYS A 153 9.08 0.16 -11.83
N TYR A 154 10.19 0.92 -11.82
CA TYR A 154 11.33 0.60 -10.95
C TYR A 154 11.89 -0.82 -11.17
N ASP A 155 12.04 -1.20 -12.45
CA ASP A 155 12.56 -2.52 -12.86
C ASP A 155 11.82 -3.73 -12.26
N GLY A 156 10.54 -3.56 -11.95
CA GLY A 156 9.69 -4.61 -11.38
C GLY A 156 9.63 -4.65 -9.87
N CYS A 157 10.31 -3.76 -9.14
CA CYS A 157 10.13 -3.61 -7.70
C CYS A 157 8.70 -3.21 -7.33
N TRP A 158 8.05 -2.46 -8.23
CA TRP A 158 6.65 -2.11 -8.09
C TRP A 158 5.88 -2.50 -9.35
N CYS A 159 4.87 -3.35 -9.14
CA CYS A 159 4.05 -3.91 -10.19
C CYS A 159 2.59 -3.80 -9.77
N ALA A 160 1.76 -3.17 -10.61
CA ALA A 160 0.32 -3.16 -10.45
C ALA A 160 -0.29 -4.07 -11.51
N THR A 161 -1.00 -5.11 -11.08
CA THR A 161 -1.86 -5.89 -11.96
C THR A 161 -3.16 -5.13 -12.14
N VAL A 162 -3.50 -4.77 -13.38
CA VAL A 162 -4.86 -4.35 -13.70
C VAL A 162 -5.70 -5.61 -13.66
N THR A 163 -6.53 -5.81 -12.64
CA THR A 163 -7.39 -6.99 -12.57
C THR A 163 -8.83 -6.63 -12.23
N ALA A 164 -9.49 -5.97 -13.19
CA ALA A 164 -10.85 -6.26 -13.63
C ALA A 164 -11.10 -5.58 -15.00
N PRO A 165 -11.91 -6.16 -15.89
CA PRO A 165 -12.37 -5.46 -17.08
C PRO A 165 -13.38 -4.37 -16.66
N ALA A 166 -12.94 -3.12 -16.56
CA ALA A 166 -13.87 -1.98 -16.48
C ALA A 166 -14.40 -1.68 -17.90
N PRO A 167 -15.71 -1.36 -18.05
CA PRO A 167 -16.33 -1.14 -19.35
C PRO A 167 -15.60 -0.02 -20.09
N SER A 168 -15.47 -0.18 -21.41
CA SER A 168 -14.90 0.80 -22.32
C SER A 168 -15.44 2.20 -22.02
N ARG A 169 -14.69 3.01 -21.27
CA ARG A 169 -14.87 4.46 -21.32
C ARG A 169 -14.22 4.90 -22.61
N SER A 170 -15.02 4.88 -23.67
CA SER A 170 -14.90 5.81 -24.77
C SER A 170 -14.88 7.21 -24.17
N TRP A 171 -13.70 7.75 -23.91
CA TRP A 171 -13.59 9.19 -23.80
C TRP A 171 -13.69 9.72 -25.22
N GLU A 172 -14.81 10.40 -25.47
CA GLU A 172 -15.05 11.23 -26.63
C GLU A 172 -13.77 11.91 -27.12
N THR A 173 -13.49 11.71 -28.39
CA THR A 173 -12.80 12.68 -29.23
C THR A 173 -13.63 13.96 -29.27
N PRO A 174 -13.09 15.14 -28.95
CA PRO A 174 -13.58 16.35 -29.57
C PRO A 174 -13.02 16.37 -30.99
N ARG A 175 -13.90 16.07 -31.95
CA ARG A 175 -13.74 16.50 -33.34
C ARG A 175 -13.76 18.03 -33.41
N SER A 176 -13.11 18.51 -34.48
CA SER A 176 -13.05 19.84 -35.10
C SER A 176 -12.26 20.91 -34.36
#